data_AF-A0A523RDK3-F1
#
_entry.id   AF-A0A523RDK3-F1
#
_cell.length_a   1.000
_cell.length_b   1.000
_cell.length_c   1.000
_cell.angle_alpha   90.00
_cell.angle_beta   90.00
_cell.angle_gamma   90.00
#
_symmetry.space_group_name_H-M   'P 1'
#
loop_
_entity.id
_entity.type
_entity.pdbx_description
1 polymer ?
#
loop_
_entity_poly.entity_id
_entity_poly.type
_entity_poly.pdbx_seq_one_letter_code
_entity_poly.pdbx_strand_id
1 'polypeptide(L)'
;MFKIFSISTKVEIPPFLFNQPKATSARIILSEEYEGIITRDYGFIIAIVDVLEVGQGIIIPGNANTFHQVEFSILAFRPKLGEVVEGEVVELVDFGAFCRLGPLDGLVHVSQICDDYISYEQVGNRFIGKETGKILEVNNDVRTKVIAVSLGTGRSGKLGLTMRQKFLGKLEWIEADVEEEYANIEAKKLKASKEEEEEVSEE
;
A
#
# COMPACT_ATOMS: atom_id res chain seq x y z
N MET A 1 0.19 5.60 -3.63
CA MET A 1 -0.10 4.15 -3.71
C MET A 1 -1.22 3.82 -4.70
N PHE A 2 -2.43 4.34 -4.50
CA PHE A 2 -3.55 4.16 -5.44
C PHE A 2 -3.51 5.18 -6.57
N LYS A 3 -3.74 4.72 -7.79
CA LYS A 3 -3.77 5.58 -8.99
C LYS A 3 -4.87 5.12 -9.93
N ILE A 4 -5.47 6.10 -10.59
CA ILE A 4 -6.35 5.86 -11.72
C ILE A 4 -5.50 5.98 -12.98
N PHE A 5 -5.59 4.99 -13.86
CA PHE A 5 -4.96 5.00 -15.18
C PHE A 5 -6.02 4.88 -16.26
N SER A 6 -5.85 5.60 -17.35
CA SER A 6 -6.68 5.46 -18.55
C SER A 6 -5.98 4.55 -19.55
N ILE A 7 -6.67 3.52 -20.03
CA ILE A 7 -6.16 2.51 -20.94
C ILE A 7 -7.09 2.40 -22.14
N SER A 8 -6.52 2.19 -23.32
CA SER A 8 -7.26 1.88 -24.55
C SER A 8 -6.93 0.45 -24.96
N THR A 9 -7.95 -0.39 -25.13
CA THR A 9 -7.78 -1.78 -25.58
C THR A 9 -8.89 -2.21 -26.52
N LYS A 10 -8.70 -3.34 -27.19
CA LYS A 10 -9.72 -3.96 -28.03
C LYS A 10 -10.44 -5.03 -27.23
N VAL A 11 -11.76 -4.87 -27.09
CA VAL A 11 -12.62 -5.78 -26.34
C VAL A 11 -13.50 -6.57 -27.31
N GLU A 12 -13.63 -7.87 -27.06
CA GLU A 12 -14.55 -8.75 -27.77
C GLU A 12 -15.85 -8.87 -26.96
N ILE A 13 -16.97 -8.42 -27.54
CA ILE A 13 -18.29 -8.51 -26.92
C ILE A 13 -19.06 -9.67 -27.57
N PRO A 14 -19.41 -10.71 -26.82
CA PRO A 14 -20.21 -11.83 -27.33
C PRO A 14 -21.68 -11.48 -27.60
N PRO A 15 -22.37 -12.20 -28.50
CA PRO A 15 -23.78 -11.98 -28.85
C PRO A 15 -24.74 -11.97 -27.67
N PHE A 16 -24.47 -12.76 -26.62
CA PHE A 16 -25.34 -12.83 -25.45
C PHE A 16 -25.36 -11.53 -24.63
N LEU A 17 -24.39 -10.63 -24.82
CA LEU A 17 -24.33 -9.31 -24.18
C LEU A 17 -24.89 -8.19 -25.07
N PHE A 18 -25.47 -8.49 -26.23
CA PHE A 18 -25.99 -7.45 -27.14
C PHE A 18 -27.28 -6.80 -26.66
N ASN A 19 -28.00 -7.43 -25.74
CA ASN A 19 -29.22 -6.89 -25.17
C ASN A 19 -28.97 -5.77 -24.13
N GLN A 20 -27.70 -5.42 -23.86
CA GLN A 20 -27.32 -4.42 -22.88
C GLN A 20 -26.60 -3.23 -23.55
N PRO A 21 -26.52 -2.06 -22.88
CA PRO A 21 -25.72 -0.94 -23.37
C PRO A 21 -24.26 -1.35 -23.57
N LYS A 22 -23.65 -0.88 -24.67
CA LYS A 22 -22.26 -1.22 -25.03
C LYS A 22 -21.26 -0.97 -23.90
N ALA A 23 -21.43 0.12 -23.14
CA ALA A 23 -20.59 0.45 -22.00
C ALA A 23 -20.69 -0.60 -20.88
N THR A 24 -21.90 -1.11 -20.60
CA THR A 24 -22.12 -2.16 -19.60
C THR A 24 -21.50 -3.48 -20.06
N SER A 25 -21.74 -3.87 -21.30
CA SER A 25 -21.18 -5.10 -21.87
C SER A 25 -19.65 -5.05 -21.90
N ALA A 26 -19.06 -3.93 -22.30
CA ALA A 26 -17.61 -3.73 -22.27
C ALA A 26 -17.05 -3.79 -20.85
N ARG A 27 -17.73 -3.16 -19.88
CA ARG A 27 -17.33 -3.19 -18.46
C ARG A 27 -17.29 -4.62 -17.92
N ILE A 28 -18.29 -5.45 -18.21
CA ILE A 28 -18.35 -6.84 -17.74
C ILE A 28 -17.12 -7.63 -18.22
N ILE A 29 -16.85 -7.57 -19.53
CA ILE A 29 -15.71 -8.29 -20.13
C ILE A 29 -14.39 -7.76 -19.59
N LEU A 30 -14.21 -6.44 -19.54
CA LEU A 30 -12.98 -5.85 -19.04
C LEU A 30 -12.76 -6.18 -17.55
N SER A 31 -13.82 -6.22 -16.74
CA SER A 31 -13.72 -6.60 -15.33
C SER A 31 -13.23 -8.04 -15.18
N GLU A 32 -13.75 -8.96 -15.99
CA GLU A 32 -13.29 -10.36 -16.00
C GLU A 32 -11.83 -10.50 -16.44
N GLU A 33 -11.40 -9.71 -17.43
CA GLU A 33 -10.05 -9.78 -18.00
C GLU A 33 -8.98 -9.10 -17.15
N TYR A 34 -9.27 -7.93 -16.55
CA TYR A 34 -8.25 -7.08 -15.93
C TYR A 34 -8.26 -7.08 -14.39
N GLU A 35 -9.39 -7.40 -13.74
CA GLU A 35 -9.46 -7.35 -12.27
C GLU A 35 -8.61 -8.45 -11.62
N GLY A 36 -7.83 -8.07 -10.61
CA GLY A 36 -6.97 -9.00 -9.87
C GLY A 36 -5.67 -9.39 -10.57
N ILE A 37 -5.32 -8.76 -11.70
CA ILE A 37 -4.03 -8.96 -12.36
C ILE A 37 -2.99 -7.97 -11.84
N ILE A 38 -1.78 -8.46 -11.58
CA ILE A 38 -0.61 -7.63 -11.31
C ILE A 38 0.19 -7.43 -12.59
N THR A 39 0.36 -6.16 -12.98
CA THR A 39 1.18 -5.74 -14.11
C THR A 39 2.34 -4.89 -13.61
N ARG A 40 3.50 -4.96 -14.26
CA ARG A 40 4.68 -4.13 -13.89
C ARG A 40 4.44 -2.63 -14.07
N ASP A 41 3.66 -2.28 -15.09
CA ASP A 41 3.38 -0.89 -15.46
C ASP A 41 2.30 -0.26 -14.58
N TYR A 42 1.22 -0.99 -14.29
CA TYR A 42 0.08 -0.44 -13.56
C TYR A 42 0.03 -0.84 -12.09
N GLY A 43 0.70 -1.92 -11.69
CA GLY A 43 0.58 -2.52 -10.36
C GLY A 43 -0.54 -3.54 -10.28
N PHE A 44 -1.12 -3.73 -9.10
CA PHE A 44 -2.28 -4.59 -8.89
C PHE A 44 -3.55 -3.86 -9.33
N ILE A 45 -4.26 -4.38 -10.34
CA ILE A 45 -5.52 -3.81 -10.81
C ILE A 45 -6.64 -4.26 -9.88
N ILE A 46 -7.28 -3.30 -9.20
CA ILE A 46 -8.35 -3.58 -8.24
C ILE A 46 -9.68 -3.70 -8.94
N ALA A 47 -10.03 -2.68 -9.73
CA ALA A 47 -11.35 -2.55 -10.31
C ALA A 47 -11.31 -1.63 -11.53
N ILE A 48 -12.29 -1.82 -12.41
CA ILE A 48 -12.59 -0.86 -13.46
C ILE A 48 -13.50 0.22 -12.89
N VAL A 49 -13.06 1.46 -12.99
CA VAL A 49 -13.80 2.61 -12.46
C VAL A 49 -14.88 2.98 -13.46
N ASP A 50 -14.50 3.34 -14.68
CA ASP A 50 -15.40 3.85 -15.70
C ASP A 50 -14.99 3.39 -17.10
N VAL A 51 -15.98 3.28 -17.98
CA VAL A 51 -15.77 3.13 -19.43
C VAL A 51 -16.06 4.49 -20.07
N LEU A 52 -15.01 5.12 -20.59
CA LEU A 52 -15.07 6.50 -21.10
C LEU A 52 -15.67 6.53 -22.51
N GLU A 53 -15.14 5.69 -23.40
CA GLU A 53 -15.56 5.66 -24.80
C GLU A 53 -15.60 4.22 -25.31
N VAL A 54 -16.65 3.92 -26.09
CA VAL A 54 -16.77 2.65 -26.81
C VAL A 54 -16.90 2.95 -28.30
N GLY A 55 -15.83 2.64 -29.04
CA GLY A 55 -15.74 2.82 -30.47
C GLY A 55 -16.69 1.91 -31.26
N GLN A 56 -16.69 2.12 -32.58
CA GLN A 56 -17.51 1.34 -33.49
C GLN A 56 -17.14 -0.15 -33.46
N GLY A 57 -18.16 -1.01 -33.46
CA GLY A 57 -17.99 -2.45 -33.47
C GLY A 57 -17.68 -2.97 -34.86
N ILE A 58 -16.63 -3.77 -34.99
CA ILE A 58 -16.29 -4.48 -36.21
C ILE A 58 -16.68 -5.95 -36.05
N ILE A 59 -17.40 -6.50 -37.01
CA ILE A 59 -17.75 -7.93 -37.07
C ILE A 59 -16.83 -8.59 -38.10
N ILE A 60 -16.20 -9.69 -37.69
CA ILE A 60 -15.33 -10.47 -38.57
C ILE A 60 -16.16 -11.63 -39.13
N PRO A 61 -16.20 -11.84 -40.46
CA PRO A 61 -16.88 -13.00 -41.04
C PRO A 61 -16.41 -14.31 -40.41
N GLY A 62 -17.35 -15.10 -39.89
CA GLY A 62 -17.04 -16.37 -39.19
C GLY A 62 -16.88 -16.26 -37.67
N ASN A 63 -16.87 -15.04 -37.11
CA ASN A 63 -16.99 -14.83 -35.66
C ASN A 63 -18.29 -14.05 -35.38
N ALA A 64 -19.11 -14.57 -34.46
CA ALA A 64 -20.37 -13.92 -34.07
C ALA A 64 -20.14 -12.73 -33.12
N ASN A 65 -18.95 -12.58 -32.56
CA ASN A 65 -18.61 -11.54 -31.60
C ASN A 65 -18.32 -10.20 -32.31
N THR A 66 -18.64 -9.11 -31.62
CA THR A 66 -18.34 -7.75 -32.07
C THR A 66 -17.10 -7.24 -31.38
N PHE A 67 -16.17 -6.68 -32.15
CA PHE A 67 -14.92 -6.13 -31.62
C PHE A 67 -14.99 -4.61 -31.51
N HIS A 68 -14.74 -4.08 -30.31
CA HIS A 68 -14.81 -2.66 -30.04
C HIS A 68 -13.46 -2.16 -29.50
N GLN A 69 -13.02 -0.99 -29.97
CA GLN A 69 -11.97 -0.25 -29.28
C GLN A 69 -12.61 0.47 -28.08
N VAL A 70 -12.10 0.24 -26.88
CA VAL A 70 -12.67 0.77 -25.64
C VAL A 70 -11.60 1.53 -24.87
N GLU A 71 -11.94 2.76 -24.48
CA GLU A 71 -11.16 3.54 -23.52
C GLU A 71 -11.82 3.49 -22.15
N PHE A 72 -11.06 3.10 -21.14
CA PHE A 72 -11.56 2.88 -19.80
C PHE A 72 -10.53 3.28 -18.74
N SER A 73 -11.03 3.56 -17.54
CA SER A 73 -10.23 3.93 -16.39
C SER A 73 -10.15 2.76 -15.41
N ILE A 74 -8.93 2.39 -15.02
CA ILE A 74 -8.67 1.36 -14.02
C ILE A 74 -8.21 2.00 -12.70
N LEU A 75 -8.64 1.42 -11.59
CA LEU A 75 -8.06 1.68 -10.28
C LEU A 75 -6.97 0.66 -10.03
N ALA A 76 -5.73 1.14 -9.93
CA ALA A 76 -4.59 0.28 -9.67
C ALA A 76 -3.84 0.68 -8.39
N PHE A 77 -3.32 -0.33 -7.70
CA PHE A 77 -2.47 -0.20 -6.54
C PHE A 77 -1.01 -0.42 -6.95
N ARG A 78 -0.24 0.67 -6.91
CA ARG A 78 1.17 0.67 -7.26
C ARG A 78 2.00 1.19 -6.08
N PRO A 79 2.55 0.28 -5.26
CA PRO A 79 3.47 0.65 -4.19
C PRO A 79 4.78 1.18 -4.76
N LYS A 80 5.32 2.25 -4.15
CA LYS A 80 6.64 2.79 -4.50
C LYS A 80 7.66 2.49 -3.41
N LEU A 81 8.91 2.36 -3.81
CA LEU A 81 10.03 2.21 -2.87
C LEU A 81 10.19 3.50 -2.06
N GLY A 82 10.34 3.36 -0.74
CA GLY A 82 10.45 4.45 0.21
C GLY A 82 9.12 5.10 0.63
N GLU A 83 7.99 4.63 0.10
CA GLU A 83 6.66 5.14 0.46
C GLU A 83 6.32 4.74 1.90
N VAL A 84 5.83 5.70 2.69
CA VAL A 84 5.30 5.46 4.04
C VAL A 84 3.83 5.13 3.91
N VAL A 85 3.42 4.03 4.52
CA VAL A 85 2.11 3.41 4.34
C VAL A 85 1.57 2.96 5.69
N GLU A 86 0.29 3.16 5.89
CA GLU A 86 -0.42 2.67 7.06
C GLU A 86 -1.13 1.37 6.69
N GLY A 87 -1.17 0.44 7.63
CA GLY A 87 -1.77 -0.86 7.45
C GLY A 87 -2.08 -1.53 8.77
N GLU A 88 -2.74 -2.67 8.66
CA GLU A 88 -3.15 -3.47 9.81
C GLU A 88 -2.35 -4.78 9.83
N VAL A 89 -1.87 -5.18 11.01
CA VAL A 89 -1.23 -6.48 11.18
C VAL A 89 -2.27 -7.60 11.05
N VAL A 90 -2.17 -8.43 10.01
CA VAL A 90 -3.11 -9.53 9.78
C VAL A 90 -2.63 -10.83 10.40
N GLU A 91 -1.32 -11.07 10.36
CA GLU A 91 -0.73 -12.32 10.82
C GLU A 91 0.67 -12.06 11.36
N LEU A 92 1.02 -12.78 12.42
CA LEU A 92 2.35 -12.79 13.00
C LEU A 92 2.92 -14.20 12.86
N VAL A 93 4.18 -14.28 12.45
CA VAL A 93 4.93 -15.51 12.27
C VAL A 93 6.28 -15.36 12.96
N ASP A 94 6.97 -16.46 13.25
CA ASP A 94 8.27 -16.46 13.93
C ASP A 94 9.32 -15.56 13.28
N PHE A 95 9.32 -15.44 11.95
CA PHE A 95 10.27 -14.60 11.20
C PHE A 95 9.77 -13.17 10.89
N GLY A 96 8.54 -12.80 11.25
CA GLY A 96 8.02 -11.47 10.90
C GLY A 96 6.53 -11.24 11.11
N ALA A 97 6.07 -10.06 10.65
CA ALA A 97 4.68 -9.63 10.72
C ALA A 97 4.15 -9.34 9.32
N PHE A 98 2.99 -9.88 8.98
CA PHE A 98 2.25 -9.55 7.77
C PHE A 98 1.31 -8.37 8.03
N CYS A 99 1.53 -7.30 7.29
CA CYS A 99 0.72 -6.09 7.35
C CYS A 99 -0.06 -5.93 6.05
N ARG A 100 -1.38 -5.77 6.14
CA ARG A 100 -2.23 -5.50 5.00
C ARG A 100 -2.15 -4.03 4.62
N LEU A 101 -1.83 -3.78 3.35
CA LEU A 101 -1.68 -2.43 2.78
C LEU A 101 -2.78 -2.08 1.77
N GLY A 102 -3.87 -2.86 1.76
CA GLY A 102 -4.95 -2.80 0.78
C GLY A 102 -5.10 -4.14 0.06
N PRO A 103 -4.86 -4.22 -1.27
CA PRO A 103 -5.01 -5.48 -2.02
C PRO A 103 -3.80 -6.42 -1.91
N LEU A 104 -2.68 -5.94 -1.37
CA LEU A 104 -1.46 -6.72 -1.17
C LEU A 104 -1.06 -6.68 0.30
N ASP A 105 -0.53 -7.80 0.77
CA ASP A 105 0.09 -7.91 2.08
C ASP A 105 1.60 -7.69 1.95
N GLY A 106 2.17 -6.96 2.92
CA GLY A 106 3.61 -6.77 3.05
C GLY A 106 4.17 -7.49 4.26
N LEU A 107 5.39 -7.98 4.13
CA LEU A 107 6.12 -8.64 5.20
C LEU A 107 7.10 -7.66 5.84
N VAL A 108 6.98 -7.49 7.15
CA VAL A 108 8.00 -6.89 8.00
C VAL A 108 8.82 -8.03 8.60
N HIS A 109 10.10 -8.12 8.28
CA HIS A 109 10.98 -9.11 8.91
C HIS A 109 11.16 -8.77 10.40
N VAL A 110 11.34 -9.77 11.28
CA VAL A 110 11.49 -9.56 12.74
C VAL A 110 12.57 -8.52 13.08
N SER A 111 13.69 -8.53 12.36
CA SER A 111 14.78 -7.55 12.55
C SER A 111 14.46 -6.12 12.08
N GLN A 112 13.28 -5.90 11.50
CA GLN A 112 12.81 -4.62 10.97
C GLN A 112 11.57 -4.10 11.70
N ILE A 113 11.09 -4.79 12.74
CA ILE A 113 9.90 -4.38 13.51
C ILE A 113 10.25 -3.25 14.50
N CYS A 114 11.30 -3.41 15.30
CA CYS A 114 11.78 -2.36 16.20
C CYS A 114 13.30 -2.43 16.38
N ASP A 115 13.87 -1.37 16.96
CA ASP A 115 15.31 -1.29 17.28
C ASP A 115 15.62 -1.98 18.62
N ASP A 116 15.11 -3.20 18.81
CA ASP A 116 15.22 -3.97 20.05
C ASP A 116 15.27 -5.49 19.74
N TYR A 117 15.70 -6.29 20.70
CA TYR A 117 15.60 -7.75 20.66
C TYR A 117 14.16 -8.18 20.89
N ILE A 118 13.53 -8.64 19.82
CA ILE A 118 12.15 -9.11 19.84
C ILE A 118 12.10 -10.60 20.21
N SER A 119 11.22 -10.92 21.16
CA SER A 119 10.82 -12.29 21.47
C SER A 119 9.43 -12.56 20.89
N TYR A 120 9.27 -13.68 20.19
CA TYR A 120 7.98 -14.15 19.71
C TYR A 120 7.33 -15.08 20.74
N GLU A 121 6.14 -14.74 21.23
CA GLU A 121 5.35 -15.59 22.11
C GLU A 121 4.26 -16.32 21.30
N GLN A 122 4.44 -17.61 21.07
CA GLN A 122 3.52 -18.42 20.26
C GLN A 122 2.10 -18.53 20.86
N VAL A 123 1.99 -18.54 22.19
CA VAL A 123 0.70 -18.74 22.88
C VAL A 123 -0.19 -17.51 22.74
N GLY A 124 0.39 -16.32 22.87
CA GLY A 124 -0.31 -15.04 22.74
C GLY A 124 -0.33 -14.46 21.33
N ASN A 125 0.37 -15.11 20.39
CA ASN A 125 0.64 -14.61 19.04
C ASN A 125 1.03 -13.12 19.04
N ARG A 126 2.12 -12.81 19.73
CA ARG A 126 2.60 -11.44 19.92
C ARG A 126 4.10 -11.34 19.92
N PHE A 127 4.60 -10.19 19.48
CA PHE A 127 5.99 -9.83 19.59
C PHE A 127 6.19 -8.88 20.76
N ILE A 128 7.23 -9.15 21.57
CA ILE A 128 7.57 -8.36 22.75
C ILE A 128 9.05 -7.95 22.66
N GLY A 129 9.32 -6.65 22.71
CA GLY A 129 10.66 -6.10 22.84
C GLY A 129 11.19 -6.28 24.26
N LYS A 130 12.40 -6.83 24.42
CA LYS A 130 12.97 -7.13 25.74
C LYS A 130 13.41 -5.88 26.51
N GLU A 131 13.92 -4.86 25.83
CA GLU A 131 14.43 -3.64 26.46
C GLU A 131 13.37 -2.55 26.53
N THR A 132 12.59 -2.41 25.45
CA THR A 132 11.59 -1.35 25.30
C THR A 132 10.21 -1.74 25.82
N GLY A 133 9.94 -3.04 26.00
CA GLY A 133 8.60 -3.53 26.37
C GLY A 133 7.53 -3.31 25.29
N LYS A 134 7.93 -2.91 24.07
CA LYS A 134 7.01 -2.68 22.96
C LYS A 134 6.34 -3.98 22.54
N ILE A 135 5.00 -3.97 22.47
CA ILE A 135 4.18 -5.15 22.11
C ILE A 135 3.52 -4.91 20.75
N LEU A 136 3.61 -5.90 19.86
CA LEU A 136 2.91 -5.94 18.58
C LEU A 136 2.02 -7.18 18.51
N GLU A 137 0.74 -6.98 18.26
CA GLU A 137 -0.29 -8.02 18.16
C GLU A 137 -1.02 -7.95 16.80
N VAL A 138 -1.82 -8.99 16.52
CA VAL A 138 -2.71 -9.00 15.35
C VAL A 138 -3.81 -7.95 15.51
N ASN A 139 -4.24 -7.35 14.40
CA ASN A 139 -5.18 -6.22 14.29
C ASN A 139 -4.65 -4.89 14.85
N ASN A 140 -3.35 -4.76 15.08
CA ASN A 140 -2.77 -3.47 15.41
C ASN A 140 -2.57 -2.63 14.15
N ASP A 141 -2.99 -1.36 14.23
CA ASP A 141 -2.69 -0.37 13.22
C ASP A 141 -1.23 0.07 13.32
N VAL A 142 -0.56 0.04 12.18
CA VAL A 142 0.87 0.29 12.08
C VAL A 142 1.19 1.18 10.89
N ARG A 143 2.18 2.06 11.08
CA ARG A 143 2.80 2.82 10.02
C ARG A 143 4.12 2.16 9.65
N THR A 144 4.27 1.82 8.38
CA THR A 144 5.45 1.14 7.84
C THR A 144 6.01 1.91 6.67
N LYS A 145 7.22 1.56 6.26
CA LYS A 145 7.84 2.07 5.04
C LYS A 145 8.22 0.94 4.11
N VAL A 146 7.92 1.13 2.83
CA VAL A 146 8.24 0.14 1.79
C VAL A 146 9.73 0.19 1.47
N ILE A 147 10.44 -0.92 1.70
CA ILE A 147 11.88 -1.05 1.39
C ILE A 147 12.13 -1.81 0.09
N ALA A 148 11.27 -2.76 -0.22
CA ALA A 148 11.41 -3.63 -1.39
C ALA A 148 10.06 -3.87 -2.02
N VAL A 149 10.01 -3.73 -3.34
CA VAL A 149 8.81 -4.00 -4.14
C VAL A 149 9.17 -5.07 -5.16
N SER A 150 8.58 -6.25 -5.01
CA SER A 150 8.69 -7.33 -6.00
C SER A 150 7.29 -7.66 -6.51
N LEU A 151 6.95 -7.07 -7.65
CA LEU A 151 5.72 -7.36 -8.37
C LEU A 151 6.02 -8.48 -9.37
N GLY A 152 5.67 -9.71 -9.01
CA GLY A 152 5.69 -10.83 -9.94
C GLY A 152 4.64 -10.69 -11.04
N THR A 153 4.72 -11.53 -12.06
CA THR A 153 3.64 -11.68 -13.04
C THR A 153 2.61 -12.65 -12.46
N GLY A 154 1.36 -12.21 -12.25
CA GLY A 154 0.29 -13.06 -11.71
C GLY A 154 -0.50 -12.40 -10.58
N ARG A 155 -0.87 -13.19 -9.55
CA ARG A 155 -1.70 -12.75 -8.42
C ARG A 155 -0.94 -12.48 -7.11
N SER A 156 0.36 -12.77 -7.05
CA SER A 156 1.16 -12.61 -5.82
C SER A 156 2.26 -11.55 -5.99
N GLY A 157 2.06 -10.42 -5.32
CA GLY A 157 3.11 -9.42 -5.09
C GLY A 157 3.78 -9.66 -3.74
N LYS A 158 5.09 -9.46 -3.65
CA LYS A 158 5.82 -9.47 -2.38
C LYS A 158 6.26 -8.04 -2.08
N LEU A 159 5.84 -7.52 -0.93
CA LEU A 159 6.27 -6.22 -0.42
C LEU A 159 7.11 -6.43 0.83
N GLY A 160 8.31 -5.87 0.84
CA GLY A 160 9.17 -5.79 2.02
C GLY A 160 8.94 -4.47 2.72
N LEU A 161 8.66 -4.52 4.02
CA LEU A 161 8.35 -3.38 4.86
C LEU A 161 9.36 -3.24 6.01
N THR A 162 9.49 -2.02 6.54
CA THR A 162 10.26 -1.72 7.76
C THR A 162 9.47 -0.81 8.68
N MET A 163 9.65 -1.02 9.98
CA MET A 163 9.13 -0.21 11.09
C MET A 163 10.26 0.33 11.99
N ARG A 164 11.53 0.00 11.70
CA ARG A 164 12.67 0.34 12.57
C ARG A 164 13.04 1.83 12.58
N GLN A 165 12.59 2.61 11.61
CA GLN A 165 12.91 4.04 11.53
C GLN A 165 12.05 4.84 12.52
N LYS A 166 12.56 5.98 13.00
CA LYS A 166 11.77 6.91 13.83
C LYS A 166 10.46 7.29 13.16
N PHE A 167 9.39 7.46 13.96
CA PHE A 167 8.03 7.77 13.49
C PHE A 167 7.34 6.64 12.70
N LEU A 168 7.86 5.41 12.77
CA LEU A 168 7.23 4.21 12.24
C LEU A 168 6.93 3.20 13.37
N GLY A 169 6.08 2.22 13.06
CA GLY A 169 5.63 1.18 14.00
C GLY A 169 4.18 1.35 14.39
N LYS A 170 3.81 0.85 15.56
CA LYS A 170 2.47 1.00 16.13
C LYS A 170 2.15 2.48 16.37
N LEU A 171 0.90 2.90 16.16
CA LEU A 171 0.49 4.30 16.35
C LEU A 171 0.88 4.85 17.74
N GLU A 172 0.71 4.05 18.79
CA GLU A 172 1.13 4.41 20.16
C GLU A 172 2.63 4.71 20.28
N TRP A 173 3.49 4.02 19.54
CA TRP A 173 4.94 4.26 19.57
C TRP A 173 5.28 5.57 18.87
N ILE A 174 4.52 5.90 17.83
CA ILE A 174 4.71 7.13 17.07
C ILE A 174 4.31 8.33 17.91
N GLU A 175 3.25 8.23 18.71
CA GLU A 175 2.83 9.28 19.64
C GLU A 175 3.94 9.58 20.66
N ALA A 176 4.52 8.53 21.27
CA ALA A 176 5.66 8.68 22.18
C ALA A 176 6.89 9.31 21.51
N ASP A 177 7.27 8.83 20.32
CA ASP A 177 8.39 9.39 19.55
C ASP A 177 8.19 10.89 19.23
N VAL A 178 6.94 11.29 18.97
CA VAL A 178 6.57 12.67 18.66
C VAL A 178 6.66 13.56 19.91
N GLU A 179 6.15 13.10 21.06
CA GLU A 179 6.26 13.83 22.33
C GLU A 179 7.72 14.07 22.73
N GLU A 180 8.58 13.05 22.60
CA GLU A 180 10.02 13.18 22.86
C GLU A 180 10.69 14.20 21.95
N GLU A 181 10.32 14.24 20.66
CA GLU A 181 10.90 15.19 19.71
C GLU A 181 10.45 16.62 19.99
N TYR A 182 9.17 16.84 20.34
CA TYR A 182 8.69 18.16 20.76
C TYR A 182 9.39 18.66 22.01
N ALA A 183 9.56 17.81 23.04
CA ALA A 183 10.30 18.15 24.25
C ALA A 183 11.77 18.51 23.94
N ASN A 184 12.41 17.79 23.02
CA ASN A 184 13.77 18.09 22.57
C ASN A 184 13.87 19.43 21.83
N ILE A 185 12.88 19.75 20.98
CA ILE A 185 12.83 21.04 20.27
C ILE A 185 12.64 22.19 21.27
N GLU A 186 11.74 22.05 22.25
CA GLU A 186 11.53 23.04 23.30
C GLU A 186 12.79 23.24 24.14
N ALA A 187 13.46 22.15 24.55
CA ALA A 187 14.72 22.23 25.29
C ALA A 187 15.84 22.92 24.48
N LYS A 188 15.91 22.69 23.16
CA LYS A 188 16.86 23.39 22.27
C LYS A 188 16.52 24.88 22.15
N LYS A 189 15.25 25.23 22.00
CA LYS A 189 14.81 26.65 21.98
C LYS A 189 15.10 27.37 23.30
N LEU A 190 14.91 26.70 24.43
CA LEU A 190 15.22 27.26 25.74
C LEU A 190 16.73 27.46 25.97
N LYS A 191 17.57 26.63 25.35
CA LYS A 191 19.03 26.80 25.38
C LYS A 191 19.48 27.95 24.46
N ALA A 192 18.96 28.01 23.24
CA ALA A 192 19.28 29.07 22.30
C ALA A 192 18.87 30.46 22.81
N SER A 193 17.70 30.60 23.45
CA SER A 193 17.27 31.87 24.05
C SER A 193 18.13 32.31 25.25
N LYS A 194 18.68 31.37 26.02
CA LYS A 194 19.60 31.70 27.12
C LYS A 194 20.97 32.13 26.63
N GLU A 195 21.46 31.52 25.54
CA GLU A 195 22.73 31.92 24.90
C GLU A 195 22.62 33.32 24.26
N GLU A 196 21.47 33.66 23.65
CA GLU A 196 21.20 35.01 23.12
C GLU A 196 21.06 36.08 24.23
N GLU A 197 20.49 35.73 25.39
CA GLU A 197 20.41 36.66 26.54
C GLU A 197 21.77 36.90 27.22
N GLU A 198 22.66 35.89 27.23
CA GLU A 198 24.03 36.05 27.76
C GLU A 198 24.90 36.91 26.83
N GLU A 199 24.82 36.74 25.50
CA GLU A 199 25.58 37.57 24.53
C GLU A 199 25.14 39.05 24.54
N VAL A 200 23.86 39.36 24.76
CA VAL A 200 23.37 40.75 24.84
C VAL A 200 23.74 41.43 26.17
N SER A 201 24.14 40.67 27.19
CA SER A 201 24.55 41.19 28.49
C SER A 201 26.05 41.47 28.61
N GLU A 202 26.86 41.04 27.64
CA GLU A 202 28.32 41.23 27.60
C GLU A 202 28.78 42.38 26.66
N GLU A 203 27.87 43.01 25.91
CA GLU A 203 28.10 44.29 25.17
C GLU A 203 27.63 45.53 25.95
#